data_AF-X1MDP7-F1
#
_entry.id   AF-X1MDP7-F1
#
_cell.length_a   1.000
_cell.length_b   1.000
_cell.length_c   1.000
_cell.angle_alpha   90.00
_cell.angle_beta   90.00
_cell.angle_gamma   90.00
#
_symmetry.space_group_name_H-M   'P 1'
#
loop_
_entity.id
_entity.type
_entity.pdbx_description
1 polymer ?
#
loop_
_entity_poly.entity_id
_entity_poly.type
_entity_poly.pdbx_seq_one_letter_code
_entity_poly.pdbx_strand_id
1 'polypeptide(L)'
;KNVQISCFSQFYGKPEIVEFVSKKSFWPQPKVDSVILRIKPLISADKRLIKADRKLFSKIVRAGFSQPRKQLINNFSKSLGLSRKETENWLKKNKIQPSQRAETLTIKNWIDLANSYCSLF
;
A
#
# COMPACT_ATOMS: atom_id res chain seq x y z
N LYS A 1 6.08 -7.34 9.97
CA LYS A 1 6.07 -7.47 8.49
C LYS A 1 5.80 -6.08 7.89
N ASN A 2 6.71 -5.55 7.08
CA ASN A 2 6.60 -4.18 6.52
C ASN A 2 5.71 -4.17 5.25
N VAL A 3 4.40 -4.38 5.44
CA VAL A 3 3.42 -4.50 4.34
C VAL A 3 3.31 -3.21 3.51
N GLN A 4 3.60 -2.06 4.11
CA GLN A 4 3.64 -0.77 3.41
C GLN A 4 4.70 -0.73 2.30
N ILE A 5 5.89 -1.32 2.53
CA ILE A 5 6.96 -1.37 1.53
C ILE A 5 6.52 -2.23 0.35
N SER A 6 5.88 -3.38 0.62
CA SER A 6 5.32 -4.24 -0.42
C SER A 6 4.28 -3.52 -1.27
N CYS A 7 3.40 -2.73 -0.66
CA CYS A 7 2.41 -1.91 -1.37
C CYS A 7 3.08 -0.89 -2.30
N PHE A 8 4.09 -0.16 -1.81
CA PHE A 8 4.81 0.81 -2.64
C PHE A 8 5.61 0.15 -3.77
N SER A 9 6.32 -0.96 -3.51
CA SER A 9 7.07 -1.67 -4.55
C SER A 9 6.16 -2.15 -5.69
N GLN A 10 4.96 -2.63 -5.37
CA GLN A 10 3.94 -3.03 -6.36
C GLN A 10 3.27 -1.84 -7.05
N PHE A 11 3.18 -0.69 -6.38
CA PHE A 11 2.65 0.54 -6.98
C PHE A 11 3.59 1.13 -8.04
N TYR A 12 4.89 1.18 -7.74
CA TYR A 12 5.89 1.77 -8.66
C TYR A 12 6.35 0.80 -9.75
N GLY A 13 6.19 -0.51 -9.55
CA GLY A 13 6.71 -1.52 -10.48
C GLY A 13 6.16 -2.91 -10.23
N LYS A 14 6.61 -3.85 -11.06
CA LYS A 14 6.40 -5.29 -10.85
C LYS A 14 7.66 -5.89 -10.19
N PRO A 15 7.65 -6.14 -8.87
CA PRO A 15 8.77 -6.79 -8.19
C PRO A 15 8.78 -8.30 -8.52
N GLU A 16 9.96 -8.83 -8.82
CA GLU A 16 10.22 -10.25 -9.07
C GLU A 16 11.48 -10.65 -8.28
N ILE A 17 11.40 -11.73 -7.48
CA ILE A 17 12.59 -12.33 -6.88
C ILE A 17 13.33 -13.06 -7.99
N VAL A 18 14.58 -12.67 -8.23
CA VAL A 18 15.44 -13.33 -9.22
C VAL A 18 16.14 -14.52 -8.58
N GLU A 19 16.73 -14.30 -7.40
CA GLU A 19 17.54 -15.30 -6.73
C GLU A 19 17.72 -14.99 -5.23
N PHE A 20 17.86 -16.02 -4.41
CA PHE A 20 18.28 -15.90 -3.02
C PHE A 20 19.79 -16.05 -2.92
N VAL A 21 20.44 -15.14 -2.19
CA VAL A 21 21.90 -15.12 -2.05
C VAL A 21 22.28 -15.45 -0.62
N SER A 22 23.03 -16.54 -0.43
CA SER A 22 23.46 -16.95 0.90
C SER A 22 24.37 -15.89 1.54
N LYS A 23 24.24 -15.70 2.86
CA LYS A 23 25.16 -14.87 3.64
C LYS A 23 26.63 -15.26 3.49
N LYS A 24 26.90 -16.55 3.21
CA LYS A 24 28.26 -17.08 2.99
C LYS A 24 28.94 -16.49 1.76
N SER A 25 28.17 -15.88 0.85
CA SER A 25 28.68 -15.24 -0.36
C SER A 25 29.26 -13.83 -0.12
N PHE A 26 29.31 -13.34 1.13
CA PHE A 26 29.76 -11.99 1.47
C PHE A 26 30.91 -12.00 2.49
N TRP A 27 31.78 -10.99 2.41
CA TRP A 27 32.83 -10.72 3.40
C TRP A 27 32.82 -9.24 3.86
N PRO A 28 32.79 -8.96 5.18
CA PRO A 28 32.57 -9.92 6.27
C PRO A 28 31.16 -10.55 6.20
N GLN A 29 31.02 -11.78 6.69
CA GLN A 29 29.76 -12.52 6.59
C GLN A 29 28.64 -11.85 7.42
N PRO A 30 27.49 -11.47 6.82
CA PRO A 30 26.37 -10.90 7.54
C PRO A 30 25.61 -11.95 8.37
N LYS A 31 24.69 -11.49 9.24
CA LYS A 31 23.87 -12.35 10.11
C LYS A 31 22.72 -13.06 9.38
N VAL A 32 22.28 -12.51 8.24
CA VAL A 32 21.09 -12.94 7.50
C VAL A 32 21.41 -13.14 6.02
N ASP A 33 20.61 -13.94 5.33
CA ASP A 33 20.69 -14.11 3.87
C ASP A 33 20.12 -12.89 3.12
N SER A 34 20.47 -12.79 1.84
CA SER A 34 20.10 -11.71 0.93
C SER A 34 19.19 -12.21 -0.20
N VAL A 35 18.59 -11.29 -0.95
CA VAL A 35 17.79 -11.60 -2.14
C VAL A 35 18.05 -10.57 -3.23
N ILE A 36 18.20 -11.03 -4.48
CA ILE A 36 18.24 -10.15 -5.65
C ILE A 36 16.80 -9.91 -6.10
N LEU A 37 16.35 -8.66 -5.94
CA LEU A 37 15.01 -8.23 -6.34
C LEU A 37 15.09 -7.39 -7.61
N ARG A 38 14.39 -7.81 -8.67
CA ARG A 38 14.21 -7.02 -9.89
C ARG A 38 12.88 -6.29 -9.84
N ILE A 39 12.89 -4.97 -9.98
CA ILE A 39 11.67 -4.17 -10.06
C ILE A 39 11.57 -3.60 -11.48
N LYS A 40 10.63 -4.11 -12.28
CA LYS A 40 10.34 -3.57 -13.61
C LYS A 40 9.38 -2.38 -13.44
N PRO A 41 9.78 -1.13 -13.74
CA PRO A 41 8.91 0.01 -13.46
C PRO A 41 7.69 0.02 -14.42
N LEU A 42 6.52 0.39 -13.89
CA LEU A 42 5.29 0.50 -14.68
C LEU A 42 5.23 1.88 -15.35
N ILE A 43 6.14 2.16 -16.29
CA ILE A 43 6.31 3.51 -16.88
C ILE A 43 5.16 3.87 -17.84
N SER A 44 4.47 2.89 -18.42
CA SER A 44 3.54 3.16 -19.53
C SER A 44 2.27 2.28 -19.58
N ALA A 45 2.17 1.24 -18.75
CA ALA A 45 1.20 0.16 -18.99
C ALA A 45 -0.10 0.26 -18.17
N ASP A 46 -0.11 0.97 -17.04
CA ASP A 46 -1.28 0.96 -16.15
C ASP A 46 -1.98 2.31 -16.09
N LYS A 47 -2.99 2.48 -16.96
CA LYS A 47 -3.88 3.67 -16.99
C LYS A 47 -4.54 3.96 -15.63
N ARG A 48 -4.60 2.98 -14.71
CA ARG A 48 -5.13 3.16 -13.34
C ARG A 48 -4.22 4.06 -12.48
N LEU A 49 -2.93 4.12 -12.78
CA LEU A 49 -1.93 4.97 -12.10
C LEU A 49 -1.82 6.36 -12.74
N ILE A 50 -2.25 6.52 -14.00
CA ILE A 50 -2.21 7.80 -14.72
C ILE A 50 -3.22 8.80 -14.14
N LYS A 51 -4.33 8.32 -13.56
CA LYS A 51 -5.35 9.16 -12.89
C LYS A 51 -5.13 9.35 -11.39
N ALA A 52 -4.44 8.44 -10.72
CA ALA A 52 -4.22 8.54 -9.28
C ALA A 52 -3.05 9.50 -8.97
N ASP A 53 -3.33 10.61 -8.28
CA ASP A 53 -2.25 11.47 -7.78
C ASP A 53 -1.35 10.64 -6.83
N ARG A 54 -0.08 10.48 -7.20
CA ARG A 54 0.92 9.75 -6.41
C ARG A 54 1.02 10.26 -4.98
N LYS A 55 0.86 11.58 -4.78
CA LYS A 55 0.83 12.19 -3.44
C LYS A 55 -0.40 11.74 -2.67
N LEU A 56 -1.57 11.72 -3.32
CA LEU A 56 -2.81 11.24 -2.72
C LEU A 56 -2.73 9.74 -2.38
N PHE A 57 -2.27 8.90 -3.30
CA PHE A 57 -2.06 7.48 -3.03
C PHE A 57 -1.14 7.27 -1.82
N SER A 58 0.01 7.96 -1.79
CA SER A 58 0.93 7.90 -0.65
C SER A 58 0.28 8.35 0.66
N LYS A 59 -0.52 9.42 0.62
CA LYS A 59 -1.30 9.92 1.76
C LYS A 59 -2.28 8.87 2.27
N ILE A 60 -3.06 8.24 1.39
CA ILE A 60 -4.06 7.23 1.75
C ILE A 60 -3.40 5.96 2.31
N VAL A 61 -2.33 5.46 1.68
CA VAL A 61 -1.60 4.28 2.19
C VAL A 61 -1.01 4.58 3.57
N ARG A 62 -0.34 5.73 3.75
CA ARG A 62 0.20 6.14 5.05
C ARG A 62 -0.87 6.29 6.12
N ALA A 63 -2.01 6.89 5.78
CA ALA A 63 -3.17 7.01 6.64
C ALA A 63 -3.66 5.63 7.12
N GLY A 64 -3.84 4.68 6.20
CA GLY A 64 -4.30 3.33 6.52
C GLY A 64 -3.33 2.54 7.40
N PHE A 65 -2.01 2.74 7.25
CA PHE A 65 -0.99 2.08 8.08
C PHE A 65 -0.57 2.87 9.33
N SER A 66 -1.21 4.00 9.64
CA SER A 66 -0.84 4.88 10.76
C SER A 66 -0.83 4.17 12.12
N GLN A 67 -1.75 3.23 12.35
CA GLN A 67 -1.73 2.32 13.51
C GLN A 67 -1.97 0.88 13.01
N PRO A 68 -0.91 0.08 12.80
CA PRO A 68 -1.00 -1.19 12.06
C PRO A 68 -1.97 -2.23 12.65
N ARG A 69 -2.21 -2.18 13.96
CA ARG A 69 -3.10 -3.13 14.66
C ARG A 69 -4.56 -2.68 14.73
N LYS A 70 -4.87 -1.45 14.29
CA LYS A 70 -6.23 -0.92 14.31
C LYS A 70 -6.95 -1.16 12.98
N GLN A 71 -8.28 -1.18 13.08
CA GLN A 71 -9.19 -1.27 11.94
C GLN A 71 -9.09 -0.01 11.07
N LEU A 72 -9.31 -0.14 9.77
CA LEU A 72 -9.21 0.93 8.78
C LEU A 72 -10.10 2.12 9.13
N ILE A 73 -11.31 1.89 9.63
CA ILE A 73 -12.20 2.97 10.05
C ILE A 73 -11.57 3.88 11.12
N ASN A 74 -10.82 3.31 12.06
CA ASN A 74 -10.16 4.07 13.12
C ASN A 74 -8.93 4.82 12.60
N ASN A 75 -8.19 4.19 11.68
CA ASN A 75 -7.02 4.82 11.08
C ASN A 75 -7.44 6.00 10.21
N PHE A 76 -8.35 5.78 9.27
CA PHE A 76 -8.78 6.81 8.32
C PHE A 76 -9.52 7.97 8.99
N SER A 77 -10.47 7.71 9.89
CA SER A 77 -11.18 8.80 10.60
C SER A 77 -10.19 9.70 11.36
N LYS A 78 -9.19 9.12 12.03
CA LYS A 78 -8.17 9.88 12.75
C LYS A 78 -7.19 10.61 11.83
N SER A 79 -6.66 9.94 10.81
CA SER A 79 -5.57 10.50 10.00
C SER A 79 -6.01 11.37 8.83
N LEU A 80 -7.24 11.18 8.34
CA LEU A 80 -7.80 11.95 7.22
C LEU A 80 -8.78 13.04 7.69
N GLY A 81 -9.10 13.10 8.99
CA GLY A 81 -10.03 14.08 9.55
C GLY A 81 -11.49 13.86 9.14
N LEU A 82 -11.83 12.67 8.63
CA LEU A 82 -13.18 12.29 8.24
C LEU A 82 -13.98 11.84 9.47
N SER A 83 -15.28 12.12 9.49
CA SER A 83 -16.15 11.52 10.48
C SER A 83 -16.18 9.99 10.32
N ARG A 84 -16.55 9.29 11.39
CA ARG A 84 -16.66 7.83 11.36
C ARG A 84 -17.67 7.36 10.31
N LYS A 85 -18.78 8.08 10.16
CA LYS A 85 -19.85 7.77 9.20
C LYS A 85 -19.40 7.96 7.74
N GLU A 86 -18.70 9.07 7.44
CA GLU A 86 -18.13 9.31 6.11
C GLU A 86 -17.09 8.24 5.75
N THR A 87 -16.22 7.91 6.69
CA THR A 87 -15.20 6.88 6.53
C THR A 87 -15.85 5.52 6.24
N GLU A 88 -16.88 5.16 6.99
CA GLU A 88 -17.61 3.90 6.80
C GLU A 88 -18.27 3.82 5.42
N ASN A 89 -18.97 4.88 5.01
CA ASN A 89 -19.61 4.96 3.71
C ASN A 89 -18.60 4.87 2.56
N TRP A 90 -17.47 5.57 2.69
CA TRP A 90 -16.39 5.53 1.70
C TRP A 90 -15.76 4.13 1.58
N LEU A 91 -15.51 3.43 2.69
CA LEU A 91 -14.99 2.07 2.67
C LEU A 91 -15.99 1.10 2.04
N LYS A 92 -17.28 1.19 2.43
CA LYS A 92 -18.34 0.36 1.85
C LYS A 92 -18.52 0.58 0.36
N LYS A 93 -18.44 1.84 -0.12
CA LYS A 93 -18.46 2.18 -1.56
C LYS A 93 -17.35 1.49 -2.34
N ASN A 94 -16.19 1.30 -1.70
CA ASN A 94 -15.04 0.57 -2.27
C ASN A 94 -15.05 -0.94 -1.97
N LYS A 95 -16.17 -1.48 -1.46
CA LYS A 95 -16.33 -2.91 -1.10
C LYS A 95 -15.31 -3.39 -0.05
N ILE A 96 -14.92 -2.49 0.87
CA ILE A 96 -13.99 -2.77 1.96
C ILE A 96 -14.75 -2.74 3.28
N GLN A 97 -14.53 -3.76 4.11
CA GLN A 97 -15.18 -3.82 5.41
C GLN A 97 -14.50 -2.85 6.37
N PRO A 98 -15.23 -1.99 7.11
CA PRO A 98 -14.63 -0.99 8.00
C PRO A 98 -13.75 -1.59 9.10
N SER A 99 -14.04 -2.84 9.48
CA SER A 99 -13.32 -3.63 10.47
C SER A 99 -12.03 -4.28 9.96
N GLN A 100 -11.75 -4.25 8.65
CA GLN A 100 -10.51 -4.79 8.08
C GLN A 100 -9.30 -3.99 8.56
N ARG A 101 -8.14 -4.65 8.56
CA ARG A 101 -6.84 -4.00 8.81
C ARG A 101 -6.19 -3.66 7.48
N ALA A 102 -5.30 -2.67 7.48
CA ALA A 102 -4.61 -2.23 6.26
C ALA A 102 -3.83 -3.34 5.56
N GLU A 103 -3.29 -4.30 6.30
CA GLU A 103 -2.54 -5.42 5.74
C GLU A 103 -3.38 -6.40 4.91
N THR A 104 -4.71 -6.37 5.01
CA THR A 104 -5.60 -7.26 4.24
C THR A 104 -5.97 -6.68 2.87
N LEU A 105 -5.59 -5.44 2.57
CA LEU A 105 -5.92 -4.77 1.31
C LEU A 105 -4.91 -5.09 0.22
N THR A 106 -5.42 -5.38 -0.98
CA THR A 106 -4.61 -5.53 -2.19
C THR A 106 -4.18 -4.16 -2.73
N ILE A 107 -3.16 -4.12 -3.60
CA ILE A 107 -2.75 -2.88 -4.28
C ILE A 107 -3.90 -2.24 -5.06
N LYS A 108 -4.78 -3.05 -5.68
CA LYS A 108 -5.97 -2.58 -6.37
C LYS A 108 -6.91 -1.83 -5.43
N ASN A 109 -7.14 -2.37 -4.22
CA ASN A 109 -7.97 -1.69 -3.22
C ASN A 109 -7.40 -0.32 -2.84
N TRP A 110 -6.08 -0.21 -2.68
CA TRP A 110 -5.43 1.07 -2.37
C TRP A 110 -5.57 2.10 -3.51
N ILE A 111 -5.46 1.66 -4.76
CA ILE A 111 -5.67 2.50 -5.93
C ILE A 111 -7.13 2.97 -6.00
N ASP A 112 -8.10 2.08 -5.79
CA ASP A 112 -9.54 2.40 -5.81
C ASP A 112 -9.91 3.40 -4.69
N LEU A 113 -9.35 3.22 -3.49
CA LEU A 113 -9.48 4.18 -2.40
C LEU A 113 -8.92 5.56 -2.78
N ALA A 114 -7.70 5.63 -3.32
CA ALA A 114 -7.10 6.90 -3.72
C ALA A 114 -7.93 7.61 -4.81
N ASN A 115 -8.42 6.88 -5.80
CA ASN A 115 -9.24 7.43 -6.88
C ASN A 115 -10.59 7.94 -6.38
N SER A 116 -11.27 7.17 -5.52
CA SER A 116 -12.59 7.54 -4.99
C SER A 116 -12.53 8.66 -3.93
N TYR A 117 -11.39 8.85 -3.27
CA TYR A 117 -11.18 9.95 -2.33
C TYR A 117 -11.21 11.31 -3.04
N CYS A 118 -10.71 11.39 -4.28
CA CYS A 118 -10.76 12.62 -5.07
C CYS A 118 -12.18 13.03 -5.47
N SER A 119 -13.16 12.13 -5.36
CA SER A 119 -14.58 12.41 -5.65
C SER A 119 -15.41 12.67 -4.39
N LEU A 120 -14.80 12.70 -3.20
CA LEU A 120 -15.45 13.09 -1.95
C LEU A 120 -15.44 14.60 -1.72
N PHE A 121 -14.65 15.33 -2.50
CA PHE A 121 -14.48 16.78 -2.51
C PHE A 121 -14.54 17.27 -3.96
#